data_AF-A0A317KVT8-F1
#
_entry.id   AF-A0A317KVT8-F1
#
_cell.length_a   1.000
_cell.length_b   1.000
_cell.length_c   1.000
_cell.angle_alpha   90.00
_cell.angle_beta   90.00
_cell.angle_gamma   90.00
#
_symmetry.space_group_name_H-M   'P 1'
#
loop_
_entity.id
_entity.type
_entity.pdbx_description
1 polymer ?
#
loop_
_entity_poly.entity_id
_entity_poly.type
_entity_poly.pdbx_seq_one_letter_code
_entity_poly.pdbx_strand_id
1 'polypeptide(L)'
;MKVVYSLDRVSFWLFVQLFLGHYKKLLVAMVVFSLLPLVIHTSWTMARYILQFYVIFFGGLFLSFIIHEYLHAILLKKSREEGELEVEFTFAKITIYPKFTLTSKEMMKVAAMPLFILLVIGLVLIIFAKWTNQNVLMFTGFLYVFHVINIIPPLGDGMMIIKAIFHKGSTLERR
;
A
#
# COMPACT_ATOMS: atom_id res chain seq x y z
N MET A 1 5.26 2.76 16.47
CA MET A 1 4.02 2.81 17.31
C MET A 1 3.18 1.60 16.96
N LYS A 2 2.52 0.96 17.94
CA LYS A 2 1.63 -0.20 17.70
C LYS A 2 0.25 0.15 18.22
N VAL A 3 -0.79 -0.09 17.43
CA VAL A 3 -2.18 0.16 17.81
C VAL A 3 -3.01 -1.07 17.44
N VAL A 4 -3.92 -1.48 18.32
CA VAL A 4 -4.76 -2.66 18.12
C VAL A 4 -6.16 -2.20 17.74
N TYR A 5 -6.70 -2.79 16.68
CA TYR A 5 -8.05 -2.56 16.21
C TYR A 5 -8.81 -3.88 16.14
N SER A 6 -10.09 -3.85 16.47
CA SER A 6 -10.98 -4.96 16.16
C SER A 6 -11.12 -5.08 14.64
N LEU A 7 -11.05 -6.30 14.12
CA LEU A 7 -11.02 -6.60 12.69
C LEU A 7 -12.22 -5.99 11.96
N ASP A 8 -13.43 -6.12 12.52
CA ASP A 8 -14.68 -5.56 11.99
C ASP A 8 -14.60 -4.05 11.71
N ARG A 9 -13.94 -3.29 12.59
CA ARG A 9 -13.80 -1.83 12.51
C ARG A 9 -12.81 -1.34 11.46
N VAL A 10 -11.99 -2.23 10.89
CA VAL A 10 -10.97 -1.84 9.91
C VAL A 10 -11.62 -1.49 8.58
N SER A 11 -11.55 -0.21 8.19
CA SER A 11 -12.09 0.31 6.94
C SER A 11 -10.99 0.94 6.09
N PHE A 12 -11.25 1.15 4.79
CA PHE A 12 -10.34 1.88 3.92
C PHE A 12 -10.03 3.28 4.47
N TRP A 13 -11.06 3.98 4.97
CA TRP A 13 -10.92 5.30 5.56
C TRP A 13 -10.04 5.31 6.80
N LEU A 14 -10.11 4.25 7.62
CA LEU A 14 -9.19 4.10 8.75
C LEU A 14 -7.74 4.07 8.26
N PHE A 15 -7.41 3.29 7.22
CA PHE A 15 -6.05 3.29 6.66
C PHE A 15 -5.64 4.65 6.12
N VAL A 16 -6.52 5.34 5.38
CA VAL A 16 -6.25 6.71 4.90
C VAL A 16 -5.92 7.63 6.08
N GLN A 17 -6.73 7.63 7.14
CA GLN A 17 -6.50 8.44 8.33
C GLN A 17 -5.19 8.07 9.05
N LEU A 18 -4.88 6.79 9.17
CA LEU A 18 -3.65 6.31 9.79
C LEU A 18 -2.41 6.73 8.98
N PHE A 19 -2.44 6.59 7.66
CA PHE A 19 -1.36 7.04 6.78
C PHE A 19 -1.17 8.56 6.84
N LEU A 20 -2.26 9.33 6.71
CA LEU A 20 -2.20 10.79 6.78
C LEU A 20 -1.72 11.27 8.15
N GLY A 21 -2.22 10.67 9.24
CA GLY A 21 -1.84 11.02 10.60
C GLY A 21 -0.36 10.74 10.89
N HIS A 22 0.14 9.58 10.44
CA HIS A 22 1.53 9.16 10.61
C HIS A 22 2.50 10.02 9.79
N TYR A 23 2.16 10.27 8.52
CA TYR A 23 3.02 11.02 7.60
C TYR A 23 2.75 12.53 7.57
N LYS A 24 1.87 13.07 8.42
CA LYS A 24 1.42 14.48 8.37
C LYS A 24 2.55 15.50 8.25
N LYS A 25 3.63 15.33 9.03
CA LYS A 25 4.77 16.26 9.03
C LYS A 25 5.51 16.23 7.70
N LEU A 26 5.73 15.02 7.16
CA LEU A 26 6.36 14.83 5.86
C LEU A 26 5.49 15.40 4.74
N LEU A 27 4.18 15.16 4.79
CA LEU A 27 3.22 15.69 3.81
C LEU A 27 3.21 17.22 3.82
N VAL A 28 3.15 17.85 5.00
CA VAL A 28 3.21 19.32 5.12
C VAL A 28 4.54 19.85 4.59
N ALA A 29 5.67 19.23 4.96
CA ALA A 29 6.98 19.64 4.45
C ALA A 29 7.03 19.56 2.92
N MET A 30 6.58 18.44 2.35
CA MET A 30 6.52 18.26 0.90
C MET A 30 5.63 19.30 0.22
N VAL A 31 4.50 19.67 0.83
CA VAL A 31 3.63 20.72 0.29
C VAL A 31 4.33 22.06 0.26
N VAL A 32 4.97 22.44 1.38
CA VAL A 32 5.72 23.70 1.46
C VAL A 32 6.84 23.72 0.41
N PHE A 33 7.68 22.68 0.37
CA PHE A 33 8.82 22.63 -0.55
C PHE A 33 8.43 22.58 -2.03
N SER A 34 7.36 21.87 -2.38
CA SER A 34 6.90 21.79 -3.77
C SER A 34 6.24 23.09 -4.27
N LEU A 35 5.74 23.93 -3.37
CA LEU A 35 5.15 25.23 -3.73
C LEU A 35 6.17 26.37 -3.79
N LEU A 36 7.34 26.26 -3.15
CA LEU A 36 8.40 27.29 -3.22
C LEU A 36 8.77 27.69 -4.67
N PRO A 37 8.95 26.76 -5.63
CA PRO A 37 9.23 27.12 -7.01
C PRO A 37 8.12 27.96 -7.67
N LEU A 38 6.86 27.79 -7.27
CA LEU A 38 5.73 28.54 -7.82
C LEU A 38 5.73 30.00 -7.34
N VAL A 39 6.22 30.24 -6.13
CA VAL A 39 6.40 31.59 -5.57
C VAL A 39 7.52 32.34 -6.30
N ILE A 40 8.60 31.63 -6.65
CA ILE A 40 9.76 32.21 -7.34
C ILE A 40 9.50 32.36 -8.84
N HIS A 41 8.82 31.39 -9.45
CA HIS A 41 8.56 31.33 -10.88
C HIS A 41 7.11 30.92 -11.15
N THR A 42 6.22 31.92 -11.11
CA THR A 42 4.79 31.72 -11.32
C THR A 42 4.47 31.56 -12.81
N SER A 43 4.48 30.30 -13.28
CA SER A 43 4.07 29.95 -14.63
C SER A 43 3.12 28.76 -14.63
N TRP A 44 2.23 28.70 -15.64
CA TRP A 44 1.33 27.57 -15.84
C TRP A 44 2.07 26.24 -15.99
N THR A 45 3.25 26.29 -16.60
CA THR A 45 4.14 25.13 -16.74
C THR A 45 4.59 24.62 -15.37
N MET A 46 5.01 25.52 -14.46
CA MET A 46 5.39 25.14 -13.10
C MET A 46 4.20 24.55 -12.33
N ALA A 47 3.03 25.18 -12.40
CA ALA A 47 1.82 24.67 -11.77
C ALA A 47 1.46 23.26 -12.27
N ARG A 48 1.59 23.02 -13.58
CA ARG A 48 1.38 21.69 -14.17
C ARG A 48 2.37 20.67 -13.60
N TYR A 49 3.66 20.97 -13.52
CA TYR A 49 4.65 20.02 -12.96
C TYR A 49 4.37 19.67 -11.51
N ILE A 50 4.00 20.67 -10.69
CA ILE A 50 3.62 20.46 -9.29
C ILE A 50 2.40 19.53 -9.20
N LEU A 51 1.37 19.78 -10.02
CA LEU A 51 0.19 18.92 -10.07
C LEU A 51 0.55 17.48 -10.48
N GLN A 52 1.39 17.31 -11.50
CA GLN A 52 1.86 16.00 -11.95
C GLN A 52 2.62 15.26 -10.85
N PHE A 53 3.50 15.96 -10.13
CA PHE A 53 4.20 15.42 -8.96
C PHE A 53 3.21 14.92 -7.91
N TYR A 54 2.18 15.70 -7.57
CA TYR A 54 1.18 15.28 -6.60
C TYR A 54 0.33 14.10 -7.06
N VAL A 55 -0.01 14.01 -8.35
CA VAL A 55 -0.72 12.84 -8.89
C VAL A 55 0.12 11.58 -8.74
N ILE A 56 1.42 11.64 -9.07
CA ILE A 56 2.34 10.50 -8.91
C ILE A 56 2.52 10.16 -7.44
N PHE A 57 2.71 11.17 -6.59
CA PHE A 57 2.99 10.96 -5.17
C PHE A 57 1.77 10.45 -4.41
N PHE A 58 0.61 11.10 -4.52
CA PHE A 58 -0.59 10.68 -3.81
C PHE A 58 -1.30 9.51 -4.50
N GLY A 59 -1.50 9.58 -5.81
CA GLY A 59 -2.22 8.56 -6.57
C GLY A 59 -1.37 7.31 -6.85
N GLY A 60 -0.06 7.49 -7.04
CA GLY A 60 0.89 6.40 -7.24
C GLY A 60 1.39 5.86 -5.91
N LEU A 61 2.24 6.61 -5.21
CA LEU A 61 2.93 6.10 -4.03
C LEU A 61 1.97 5.86 -2.85
N PHE A 62 1.33 6.90 -2.32
CA PHE A 62 0.50 6.76 -1.12
C PHE A 62 -0.68 5.82 -1.30
N LEU A 63 -1.45 6.01 -2.38
CA LEU A 63 -2.65 5.24 -2.61
C LEU A 63 -2.34 3.76 -2.88
N SER A 64 -1.25 3.42 -3.58
CA SER A 64 -0.88 2.01 -3.79
C SER A 64 -0.55 1.30 -2.47
N PHE A 65 0.20 1.93 -1.56
CA PHE A 65 0.47 1.39 -0.22
C PHE A 65 -0.79 1.25 0.64
N ILE A 66 -1.70 2.23 0.61
CA ILE A 66 -2.97 2.17 1.34
C ILE A 66 -3.81 1.01 0.81
N ILE A 67 -3.94 0.88 -0.52
CA ILE A 67 -4.67 -0.22 -1.15
C ILE A 67 -4.01 -1.56 -0.80
N HIS A 68 -2.68 -1.65 -0.83
CA HIS A 68 -1.93 -2.85 -0.48
C HIS A 68 -2.29 -3.37 0.92
N GLU A 69 -2.10 -2.54 1.95
CA GLU A 69 -2.38 -2.93 3.34
C GLU A 69 -3.88 -3.14 3.58
N TYR A 70 -4.74 -2.35 2.94
CA TYR A 70 -6.18 -2.55 3.05
C TYR A 70 -6.65 -3.88 2.45
N LEU A 71 -6.06 -4.31 1.33
CA LEU A 71 -6.36 -5.61 0.73
C LEU A 71 -5.96 -6.77 1.64
N HIS A 72 -4.83 -6.65 2.34
CA HIS A 72 -4.48 -7.61 3.41
C HIS A 72 -5.60 -7.68 4.46
N ALA A 73 -6.10 -6.54 4.94
CA ALA A 73 -7.17 -6.52 5.93
C ALA A 73 -8.48 -7.14 5.41
N ILE A 74 -8.87 -6.86 4.15
CA ILE A 74 -10.06 -7.47 3.53
C ILE A 74 -9.92 -8.99 3.47
N LEU A 75 -8.74 -9.50 3.11
CA LEU A 75 -8.53 -10.94 3.00
C LEU A 75 -8.54 -11.60 4.38
N LEU A 76 -8.01 -10.93 5.41
CA LEU A 76 -8.10 -11.39 6.79
C LEU A 76 -9.55 -11.43 7.29
N LYS A 77 -10.36 -10.42 6.97
CA LYS A 77 -11.82 -10.40 7.23
C LYS A 77 -12.56 -11.54 6.56
N LYS A 78 -12.13 -11.97 5.38
CA LYS A 78 -12.72 -13.12 4.68
C LYS A 78 -12.33 -14.46 5.30
N SER A 79 -11.21 -14.51 6.02
CA SER A 79 -10.75 -15.71 6.73
C SER A 79 -11.35 -15.83 8.13
N ARG A 80 -11.62 -14.71 8.81
CA ARG A 80 -12.22 -14.67 10.15
C ARG A 80 -13.17 -13.47 10.26
N GLU A 81 -14.37 -13.71 10.80
CA GLU A 81 -15.34 -12.64 11.06
C GLU A 81 -14.93 -11.76 12.24
N GLU A 82 -14.32 -12.38 13.26
CA GLU A 82 -13.88 -11.72 14.49
C GLU A 82 -12.38 -11.92 14.73
N GLY A 83 -11.76 -10.93 15.38
CA GLY A 83 -10.34 -10.98 15.75
C GLY A 83 -9.75 -9.59 15.93
N GLU A 84 -8.50 -9.55 16.34
CA GLU A 84 -7.75 -8.29 16.46
C GLU A 84 -6.68 -8.17 15.38
N LEU A 85 -6.51 -6.95 14.87
CA LEU A 85 -5.40 -6.53 14.02
C LEU A 85 -4.51 -5.56 14.78
N GLU A 86 -3.24 -5.90 14.92
CA GLU A 86 -2.19 -4.99 15.33
C GLU A 86 -1.67 -4.24 14.10
N VAL A 87 -1.75 -2.91 14.12
CA VAL A 87 -1.17 -2.04 13.10
C VAL A 87 0.12 -1.46 13.65
N GLU A 88 1.23 -1.79 13.01
CA GLU A 88 2.56 -1.30 13.35
C GLU A 88 3.00 -0.20 12.40
N PHE A 89 3.46 0.89 12.99
CA PHE A 89 3.97 2.07 12.29
C PHE A 89 5.47 2.18 12.48
N THR A 90 6.19 2.15 11.36
CA THR A 90 7.61 2.49 11.25
C THR A 90 7.76 3.73 10.34
N PHE A 91 8.96 4.32 10.28
CA PHE A 91 9.20 5.42 9.35
C PHE A 91 8.91 5.02 7.89
N ALA A 92 9.32 3.83 7.50
CA ALA A 92 9.26 3.37 6.11
C ALA A 92 7.93 2.70 5.72
N LYS A 93 7.20 2.12 6.68
CA LYS A 93 6.00 1.33 6.38
C LYS A 93 4.98 1.32 7.51
N ILE A 94 3.72 1.11 7.12
CA ILE A 94 2.61 0.69 7.97
C ILE A 94 2.35 -0.77 7.62
N THR A 95 2.31 -1.64 8.63
CA THR A 95 2.11 -3.09 8.41
C THR A 95 1.06 -3.61 9.37
N ILE A 96 0.20 -4.50 8.91
CA ILE A 96 -0.82 -5.12 9.75
C ILE A 96 -0.47 -6.58 10.11
N TYR A 97 -0.71 -6.93 11.37
CA TYR A 97 -0.50 -8.25 11.94
C TYR A 97 -1.79 -8.76 12.60
N PRO A 98 -2.41 -9.84 12.10
CA PRO A 98 -3.49 -10.52 12.80
C PRO A 98 -2.97 -11.14 14.09
N LYS A 99 -3.73 -10.96 15.17
CA LYS A 99 -3.53 -11.66 16.45
C LYS A 99 -4.37 -12.94 16.53
N PHE A 100 -4.42 -13.66 15.43
CA PHE A 100 -5.08 -14.94 15.32
C PHE A 100 -4.34 -15.79 14.30
N THR A 101 -4.49 -17.10 14.41
CA THR A 101 -3.79 -18.03 13.55
C THR A 101 -4.48 -18.19 12.20
N LEU A 102 -3.68 -18.25 11.14
CA LEU A 102 -4.11 -18.56 9.78
C LEU A 102 -3.65 -19.96 9.39
N THR A 103 -4.43 -20.63 8.55
CA THR A 103 -3.94 -21.82 7.83
C THR A 103 -2.91 -21.41 6.78
N SER A 104 -2.04 -22.33 6.36
CA SER A 104 -1.03 -22.07 5.32
C SER A 104 -1.65 -21.54 4.01
N LYS A 105 -2.83 -22.05 3.63
CA LYS A 105 -3.55 -21.61 2.42
C LYS A 105 -4.02 -20.16 2.54
N GLU A 106 -4.56 -19.78 3.70
CA GLU A 106 -5.01 -18.42 3.95
C GLU A 106 -3.84 -17.45 4.01
N MET A 107 -2.76 -17.81 4.70
CA MET A 107 -1.54 -17.00 4.75
C MET A 107 -0.98 -16.73 3.36
N MET A 108 -0.93 -17.75 2.49
CA MET A 108 -0.45 -17.59 1.12
C MET A 108 -1.37 -16.69 0.29
N LYS A 109 -2.70 -16.81 0.48
CA LYS A 109 -3.67 -15.95 -0.20
C LYS A 109 -3.57 -14.50 0.27
N VAL A 110 -3.46 -14.28 1.59
CA VAL A 110 -3.27 -12.94 2.18
C VAL A 110 -1.99 -12.31 1.66
N ALA A 111 -0.89 -13.05 1.56
CA ALA A 111 0.38 -12.53 1.04
C ALA A 111 0.34 -12.21 -0.47
N ALA A 112 -0.15 -13.13 -1.31
CA ALA A 112 0.01 -13.02 -2.76
C ALA A 112 -1.10 -12.19 -3.45
N MET A 113 -2.34 -12.25 -2.94
CA MET A 113 -3.47 -11.65 -3.64
C MET A 113 -3.43 -10.12 -3.69
N PRO A 114 -3.00 -9.38 -2.65
CA PRO A 114 -2.82 -7.93 -2.74
C PRO A 114 -1.84 -7.53 -3.86
N LEU A 115 -0.73 -8.26 -3.97
CA LEU A 115 0.28 -8.04 -5.02
C LEU A 115 -0.29 -8.28 -6.41
N PHE A 116 -1.05 -9.35 -6.59
CA PHE A 116 -1.70 -9.66 -7.85
C PHE A 116 -2.72 -8.57 -8.25
N ILE A 117 -3.54 -8.11 -7.31
CA ILE A 117 -4.52 -7.04 -7.57
C ILE A 117 -3.81 -5.74 -7.97
N LEU A 118 -2.76 -5.35 -7.26
CA LEU A 118 -1.98 -4.15 -7.59
C LEU A 118 -1.28 -4.28 -8.95
N LEU A 119 -0.75 -5.46 -9.28
CA LEU A 119 -0.19 -5.74 -10.60
C LEU A 119 -1.23 -5.48 -11.71
N VAL A 120 -2.44 -6.02 -11.55
CA VAL A 120 -3.53 -5.82 -12.52
C VAL A 120 -3.90 -4.34 -12.63
N ILE A 121 -4.08 -3.63 -11.51
CA ILE A 121 -4.36 -2.19 -11.50
C ILE A 121 -3.25 -1.43 -12.24
N GLY A 122 -1.98 -1.70 -11.92
CA GLY A 122 -0.83 -1.05 -12.53
C GLY A 122 -0.74 -1.27 -14.04
N LEU A 123 -0.98 -2.51 -14.51
CA LEU A 123 -1.01 -2.83 -15.93
C LEU A 123 -2.14 -2.10 -16.67
N VAL A 124 -3.34 -2.03 -16.08
CA VAL A 124 -4.46 -1.27 -16.64
C VAL A 124 -4.11 0.21 -16.78
N LEU A 125 -3.51 0.81 -15.74
CA LEU A 125 -3.04 2.20 -15.77
C LEU A 125 -1.99 2.43 -16.86
N ILE A 126 -1.03 1.50 -17.03
CA ILE A 126 0.00 1.56 -18.07
C ILE A 126 -0.62 1.48 -19.47
N ILE A 127 -1.57 0.57 -19.71
CA ILE A 127 -2.26 0.44 -21.00
C ILE A 127 -3.02 1.74 -21.32
N PHE A 128 -3.78 2.26 -20.34
CA PHE A 128 -4.52 3.51 -20.51
C PHE A 128 -3.58 4.71 -20.71
N ALA A 129 -2.43 4.73 -20.05
CA ALA A 129 -1.41 5.76 -20.21
C ALA A 129 -0.81 5.76 -21.62
N LYS A 130 -0.55 4.57 -22.19
CA LYS A 130 -0.12 4.44 -23.60
C LYS A 130 -1.18 4.94 -24.55
N TRP A 131 -2.44 4.58 -24.33
CA TRP A 131 -3.55 5.00 -25.18
C TRP A 131 -3.79 6.51 -25.16
N THR A 132 -3.63 7.14 -24.00
CA THR A 132 -3.83 8.59 -23.81
C THR A 132 -2.56 9.43 -23.95
N ASN A 133 -1.40 8.79 -24.16
CA ASN A 133 -0.07 9.38 -24.19
C ASN A 133 0.26 10.23 -22.92
N GLN A 134 -0.13 9.73 -21.74
CA GLN A 134 0.05 10.41 -20.45
C GLN A 134 1.15 9.77 -19.60
N ASN A 135 2.35 10.35 -19.60
CA ASN A 135 3.49 9.84 -18.82
C ASN A 135 3.23 9.79 -17.31
N VAL A 136 2.45 10.72 -16.77
CA VAL A 136 2.09 10.76 -15.33
C VAL A 136 1.38 9.49 -14.91
N LEU A 137 0.44 9.04 -15.74
CA LEU A 137 -0.31 7.82 -15.49
C LEU A 137 0.55 6.58 -15.69
N MET A 138 1.48 6.63 -16.65
CA MET A 138 2.47 5.57 -16.87
C MET A 138 3.31 5.35 -15.61
N PHE A 139 3.90 6.42 -15.05
CA PHE A 139 4.68 6.36 -13.81
C PHE A 139 3.83 5.88 -12.63
N THR A 140 2.60 6.38 -12.52
CA THR A 140 1.64 5.91 -11.50
C THR A 140 1.43 4.41 -11.61
N GLY A 141 1.15 3.88 -12.81
CA GLY A 141 0.98 2.45 -13.04
C GLY A 141 2.21 1.62 -12.69
N PHE A 142 3.41 2.10 -13.01
CA PHE A 142 4.66 1.43 -12.62
C PHE A 142 4.83 1.33 -11.09
N LEU A 143 4.42 2.33 -10.31
CA LEU A 143 4.47 2.27 -8.85
C LEU A 143 3.57 1.15 -8.28
N TYR A 144 2.41 0.89 -8.90
CA TYR A 144 1.56 -0.24 -8.53
C TYR A 144 2.21 -1.58 -8.89
N VAL A 145 2.77 -1.70 -10.10
CA VAL A 145 3.49 -2.91 -10.53
C VAL A 145 4.70 -3.20 -9.64
N PHE A 146 5.41 -2.15 -9.21
CA PHE A 146 6.61 -2.28 -8.38
C PHE A 146 6.35 -3.04 -7.08
N HIS A 147 5.13 -3.03 -6.54
CA HIS A 147 4.79 -3.78 -5.33
C HIS A 147 5.04 -5.29 -5.47
N VAL A 148 5.00 -5.86 -6.68
CA VAL A 148 5.30 -7.28 -6.93
C VAL A 148 6.68 -7.68 -6.40
N ILE A 149 7.63 -6.74 -6.28
CA ILE A 149 8.93 -7.02 -5.66
C ILE A 149 8.81 -7.62 -4.26
N ASN A 150 7.75 -7.26 -3.50
CA ASN A 150 7.51 -7.78 -2.16
C ASN A 150 7.23 -9.28 -2.14
N ILE A 151 6.97 -9.94 -3.28
CA ILE A 151 6.83 -11.40 -3.37
C ILE A 151 8.18 -12.13 -3.20
N ILE A 152 9.29 -11.44 -3.47
CA ILE A 152 10.64 -12.02 -3.48
C ILE A 152 11.19 -12.06 -2.04
N PRO A 153 11.48 -13.23 -1.47
CA PRO A 153 12.12 -13.32 -0.17
C PRO A 153 13.52 -12.68 -0.19
N PRO A 154 13.98 -11.99 0.88
CA PRO A 154 13.38 -11.90 2.21
C PRO A 154 12.42 -10.70 2.42
N LEU A 155 11.83 -10.17 1.34
CA LEU A 155 10.92 -9.02 1.43
C LEU A 155 9.54 -9.41 1.96
N GLY A 156 8.85 -8.44 2.55
CA GLY A 156 7.66 -8.59 3.41
C GLY A 156 6.75 -9.79 3.12
N ASP A 157 5.99 -9.75 2.02
CA ASP A 157 5.02 -10.79 1.67
C ASP A 157 5.70 -12.10 1.25
N GLY A 158 6.86 -12.04 0.61
CA GLY A 158 7.68 -13.19 0.23
C GLY A 158 8.07 -14.05 1.44
N MET A 159 8.37 -13.41 2.59
CA MET A 159 8.62 -14.14 3.83
C MET A 159 7.37 -14.83 4.36
N MET A 160 6.19 -14.25 4.20
CA MET A 160 4.93 -14.92 4.55
C MET A 160 4.65 -16.12 3.65
N ILE A 161 4.95 -16.00 2.36
CA ILE A 161 4.82 -17.11 1.40
C ILE A 161 5.76 -18.25 1.77
N ILE A 162 7.03 -17.95 2.06
CA ILE A 162 7.99 -18.93 2.57
C ILE A 162 7.45 -19.63 3.82
N LYS A 163 6.99 -18.86 4.82
CA LYS A 163 6.45 -19.43 6.07
C LYS A 163 5.28 -20.37 5.79
N ALA A 164 4.35 -19.97 4.92
CA ALA A 164 3.22 -20.79 4.51
C ALA A 164 3.65 -22.10 3.79
N ILE A 165 4.69 -22.06 2.96
CA ILE A 165 5.20 -23.25 2.25
C ILE A 165 5.86 -24.23 3.23
N PHE A 166 6.73 -23.74 4.12
CA PHE A 166 7.48 -24.61 5.04
C PHE A 166 6.64 -25.23 6.15
N HIS A 167 5.56 -24.56 6.57
CA HIS A 167 4.71 -25.01 7.68
C HIS A 167 3.36 -25.56 7.21
N LYS A 168 3.35 -26.21 6.04
CA LYS A 168 2.16 -26.77 5.41
C LYS A 168 1.51 -27.81 6.35
N GLY A 169 0.34 -27.46 6.90
CA GLY A 169 -0.42 -28.32 7.82
C GLY A 169 -0.51 -27.85 9.27
N SER A 170 0.05 -26.69 9.61
CA SER A 170 -0.06 -26.08 10.94
C SER A 170 -0.75 -24.71 10.89
N THR A 171 -1.33 -24.29 12.02
CA THR A 171 -1.85 -22.94 12.24
C THR A 171 -0.67 -22.00 12.56
N LEU A 172 -0.54 -20.90 11.82
CA LEU A 172 0.61 -20.00 11.90
C LEU A 172 0.22 -18.59 12.31
N GLU A 173 1.10 -17.96 13.09
CA GLU A 173 1.09 -16.52 13.32
C GLU A 173 1.73 -15.79 12.13
N ARG A 174 1.20 -14.61 11.77
CA ARG A 174 1.70 -13.80 10.64
C ARG A 174 2.96 -12.98 10.97
N ARG A 175 3.47 -13.01 12.21
CA ARG A 175 4.71 -12.31 12.60
C ARG A 175 5.90 -12.85 11.84
#